data_AF-A0A0M8W8Q1-F1
#
_entry.id   AF-A0A0M8W8Q1-F1
#
_cell.length_a   1.000
_cell.length_b   1.000
_cell.length_c   1.000
_cell.angle_alpha   90.00
_cell.angle_beta   90.00
_cell.angle_gamma   90.00
#
_symmetry.space_group_name_H-M   'P 1'
#
loop_
_entity.id
_entity.type
_entity.pdbx_description
1 polymer ?
#
loop_
_entity_poly.entity_id
_entity_poly.type
_entity_poly.pdbx_seq_one_letter_code
_entity_poly.pdbx_strand_id
1 'polypeptide(L)'
;MSGGIFVSYRKMHNGERRVHAQTIEAIVDRLRRHFGAEKVLVDMDLKAGDHYPSRLRGWLRDCEVVLVIIHREWLADLRARRGEQWDWARWEAETALAMGLHVVPVLLDNARLPGKDTLIAEGFPDLAELSTRQRHQIGFGEWQKLAELFRALEVRVATAPPPVPERPEPVRRNGFWPLAAVVTGLGVPWLAARLLVPDEQVRLAVLVALAIALNLLLVVPLGVVAFTHLARRRLDESDQRLAEISHDVKTNITVGLVVAGLGITVLLGSRLLPWQAVLPVLAVVVWLIVMEGHRWLHDRRGELWPYARLVPSPAAIRGALAHVRRFTAGRDLLTRVERDQVGFVLGQVEWARQRLIDLNRLGRWEWLRRSASLLPALHLLVLAAVIGSAAGAVVEGAGPDLWVVLAVSVVVAALCHLGAVELAFRRQHWCRAVVIDTTPAEADHLRDVLARISIPPARQENAG
;
A
#
# COMPACT_ATOMS: atom_id res chain seq x y z
N MET A 1 -6.81 -21.82 3.29
CA MET A 1 -6.40 -21.48 4.68
C MET A 1 -4.91 -21.15 4.67
N SER A 2 -4.41 -20.27 5.54
CA SER A 2 -3.02 -19.76 5.54
C SER A 2 -1.97 -20.73 6.13
N GLY A 3 -2.17 -22.04 5.92
CA GLY A 3 -1.33 -23.11 6.45
C GLY A 3 -1.54 -23.38 7.94
N GLY A 4 -1.56 -24.65 8.33
CA GLY A 4 -1.67 -25.10 9.72
C GLY A 4 -0.46 -25.87 10.24
N ILE A 5 -0.33 -25.95 11.56
CA ILE A 5 0.60 -26.80 12.30
C ILE A 5 -0.19 -27.97 12.87
N PHE A 6 0.15 -29.19 12.46
CA PHE A 6 -0.37 -30.41 13.09
C PHE A 6 0.62 -30.91 14.13
N VAL A 7 0.16 -31.25 15.33
CA VAL A 7 1.01 -31.84 16.39
C VAL A 7 0.57 -33.28 16.63
N SER A 8 1.36 -34.22 16.13
CA SER A 8 1.20 -35.65 16.38
C SER A 8 1.96 -36.04 17.64
N TYR A 9 1.25 -36.64 18.60
CA TYR A 9 1.84 -37.12 19.84
C TYR A 9 1.03 -38.25 20.47
N ARG A 10 1.66 -38.95 21.42
CA ARG A 10 1.01 -40.02 22.17
C ARG A 10 0.48 -39.51 23.51
N LYS A 11 -0.85 -39.48 23.65
CA LYS A 11 -1.52 -39.04 24.89
C LYS A 11 -1.69 -40.16 25.92
N MET A 12 -2.07 -41.34 25.45
CA MET A 12 -2.43 -42.49 26.28
C MET A 12 -1.60 -43.72 25.89
N HIS A 13 -1.30 -44.56 26.87
CA HIS A 13 -0.77 -45.90 26.65
C HIS A 13 -1.36 -46.83 27.71
N ASN A 14 -1.93 -47.96 27.28
CA ASN A 14 -2.57 -48.96 28.16
C ASN A 14 -3.59 -48.37 29.16
N GLY A 15 -4.35 -47.36 28.75
CA GLY A 15 -5.35 -46.69 29.60
C GLY A 15 -4.79 -45.62 30.54
N GLU A 16 -3.47 -45.46 30.62
CA GLU A 16 -2.81 -44.45 31.43
C GLU A 16 -2.34 -43.26 30.60
N ARG A 17 -2.51 -42.06 31.16
CA ARG A 17 -2.03 -40.83 30.54
C ARG A 17 -0.52 -40.73 30.72
N ARG A 18 0.20 -40.49 29.62
CA ARG A 18 1.66 -40.34 29.68
C ARG A 18 2.04 -39.03 30.37
N VAL A 19 3.10 -39.06 31.19
CA VAL A 19 3.60 -37.90 31.97
C VAL A 19 3.92 -36.69 31.07
N HIS A 20 4.47 -36.94 29.88
CA HIS A 20 4.84 -35.89 28.92
C HIS A 20 3.64 -35.19 28.27
N ALA A 21 2.41 -35.72 28.40
CA ALA A 21 1.22 -35.12 27.81
C ALA A 21 0.94 -33.69 28.32
N GLN A 22 1.28 -33.40 29.59
CA GLN A 22 1.13 -32.06 30.17
C GLN A 22 2.10 -31.06 29.52
N THR A 23 3.34 -31.48 29.28
CA THR A 23 4.35 -30.66 28.59
C THR A 23 3.91 -30.33 27.16
N ILE A 24 3.29 -31.30 26.47
CA ILE A 24 2.78 -31.12 25.11
C ILE A 24 1.60 -30.14 25.10
N GLU A 25 0.63 -30.28 26.00
CA GLU A 25 -0.46 -29.29 26.14
C GLU A 25 0.10 -27.88 26.35
N ALA A 26 1.13 -27.72 27.19
CA ALA A 26 1.78 -26.43 27.40
C ALA A 26 2.54 -25.90 26.16
N ILE A 27 3.06 -26.78 25.29
CA ILE A 27 3.65 -26.41 24.00
C ILE A 27 2.55 -25.96 23.03
N VAL A 28 1.46 -26.72 22.96
CA VAL A 28 0.30 -26.45 22.11
C VAL A 28 -0.36 -25.13 22.48
N ASP A 29 -0.55 -24.85 23.75
CA ASP A 29 -1.11 -23.57 24.21
C ASP A 29 -0.22 -22.39 23.83
N ARG A 30 1.11 -22.56 23.83
CA ARG A 30 2.05 -21.54 23.36
C ARG A 30 1.98 -21.37 21.85
N LEU A 31 1.91 -22.47 21.08
CA LEU A 31 1.74 -22.44 19.63
C LEU A 31 0.44 -21.72 19.25
N ARG A 32 -0.68 -22.05 19.91
CA ARG A 32 -1.99 -21.41 19.69
C ARG A 32 -1.96 -19.92 19.98
N ARG A 33 -1.29 -19.51 21.07
CA ARG A 33 -1.11 -18.09 21.39
C ARG A 33 -0.26 -17.33 20.36
N HIS A 34 0.68 -18.00 19.71
CA HIS A 34 1.60 -17.38 18.75
C HIS A 34 1.06 -17.35 17.31
N PHE A 35 0.50 -18.45 16.84
CA PHE A 35 0.04 -18.62 15.45
C PHE A 35 -1.47 -18.47 15.26
N GLY A 36 -2.25 -18.45 16.34
CA GLY A 36 -3.71 -18.52 16.31
C GLY A 36 -4.21 -19.93 16.63
N ALA A 37 -5.30 -20.01 17.38
CA ALA A 37 -5.88 -21.29 17.81
C ALA A 37 -6.38 -22.12 16.62
N GLU A 38 -6.86 -21.44 15.58
CA GLU A 38 -7.38 -22.02 14.34
C GLU A 38 -6.29 -22.66 13.46
N LYS A 39 -5.02 -22.32 13.67
CA LYS A 39 -3.89 -22.85 12.88
C LYS A 39 -3.19 -24.02 13.54
N VAL A 40 -3.45 -24.30 14.82
CA VAL A 40 -2.73 -25.33 15.57
C VAL A 40 -3.68 -26.47 15.91
N LEU A 41 -3.49 -27.56 15.19
CA LEU A 41 -4.30 -28.76 15.23
C LEU A 41 -3.55 -29.83 15.99
N VAL A 42 -4.22 -30.43 16.95
CA VAL A 42 -3.63 -31.35 17.92
C VAL A 42 -4.72 -32.33 18.24
N ASP A 43 -4.46 -33.63 18.12
CA ASP A 43 -5.37 -34.70 18.53
C ASP A 43 -6.78 -34.52 17.93
N MET A 44 -7.09 -35.21 16.83
CA MET A 44 -8.35 -35.01 16.09
C MET A 44 -9.59 -35.23 16.99
N ASP A 45 -10.22 -34.15 17.46
CA ASP A 45 -11.57 -34.16 18.02
C ASP A 45 -12.56 -34.53 16.90
N LEU A 46 -12.82 -35.83 16.76
CA LEU A 46 -13.87 -36.34 15.90
C LEU A 46 -15.24 -36.08 16.52
N LYS A 47 -16.22 -35.76 15.67
CA LYS A 47 -17.62 -35.88 16.04
C LYS A 47 -18.06 -37.34 15.90
N ALA A 48 -19.09 -37.74 16.65
CA ALA A 48 -19.69 -39.05 16.50
C ALA A 48 -20.15 -39.26 15.04
N GLY A 49 -19.66 -40.32 14.39
CA GLY A 49 -19.96 -40.66 12.98
C GLY A 49 -18.92 -40.21 11.95
N ASP A 50 -17.87 -39.46 12.33
CA ASP A 50 -16.82 -39.04 11.39
C ASP A 50 -15.93 -40.23 10.95
N HIS A 51 -15.66 -40.34 9.65
CA HIS A 51 -14.66 -41.28 9.12
C HIS A 51 -13.24 -40.73 9.33
N TYR A 52 -12.58 -41.16 10.42
CA TYR A 52 -11.29 -40.64 10.89
C TYR A 52 -10.23 -40.52 9.77
N PRO A 53 -9.93 -41.56 8.98
CA PRO A 53 -8.85 -41.48 7.98
C PRO A 53 -9.11 -40.44 6.88
N SER A 54 -10.38 -40.27 6.48
CA SER A 54 -10.73 -39.28 5.45
C SER A 54 -10.62 -37.86 5.98
N ARG A 55 -11.07 -37.64 7.23
CA ARG A 55 -10.98 -36.33 7.88
C ARG A 55 -9.53 -35.95 8.12
N LEU A 56 -8.72 -36.84 8.67
CA LEU A 56 -7.30 -36.58 8.94
C LEU A 56 -6.50 -36.30 7.66
N ARG A 57 -6.76 -37.01 6.55
CA ARG A 57 -6.16 -36.68 5.25
C ARG A 57 -6.56 -35.31 4.74
N GLY A 58 -7.82 -34.91 4.93
CA GLY A 58 -8.27 -33.55 4.59
C GLY A 58 -7.51 -32.49 5.39
N TRP A 59 -7.29 -32.73 6.68
CA TRP A 59 -6.62 -31.79 7.58
C TRP A 59 -5.12 -31.72 7.32
N LEU A 60 -4.45 -32.88 7.17
CA LEU A 60 -3.03 -32.95 6.80
C LEU A 60 -2.75 -32.27 5.46
N ARG A 61 -3.72 -32.28 4.52
CA ARG A 61 -3.62 -31.53 3.25
C ARG A 61 -3.60 -30.01 3.47
N ASP A 62 -4.28 -29.51 4.49
CA ASP A 62 -4.33 -28.08 4.82
C ASP A 62 -3.18 -27.63 5.75
N CYS A 63 -2.42 -28.58 6.31
CA CYS A 63 -1.25 -28.32 7.14
C CYS A 63 0.00 -28.06 6.31
N GLU A 64 0.78 -27.04 6.70
CA GLU A 64 2.10 -26.78 6.10
C GLU A 64 3.24 -27.44 6.90
N VAL A 65 3.01 -27.71 8.20
CA VAL A 65 3.99 -28.29 9.11
C VAL A 65 3.35 -29.37 9.96
N VAL A 66 4.07 -30.48 10.14
CA VAL A 66 3.72 -31.54 11.09
C VAL A 66 4.82 -31.69 12.13
N LEU A 67 4.49 -31.46 13.40
CA LEU A 67 5.37 -31.71 14.53
C LEU A 67 5.11 -33.13 15.05
N VAL A 68 6.14 -33.99 15.02
CA VAL A 68 6.06 -35.34 15.59
C VAL A 68 6.78 -35.32 16.92
N ILE A 69 6.03 -35.42 18.02
CA ILE A 69 6.61 -35.38 19.36
C ILE A 69 7.20 -36.74 19.73
N ILE A 70 8.50 -36.75 20.02
CA ILE A 70 9.28 -37.92 20.40
C ILE A 70 9.58 -37.84 21.89
N HIS A 71 8.94 -38.70 22.68
CA HIS A 71 9.22 -38.88 24.10
C HIS A 71 10.18 -40.05 24.35
N ARG A 72 10.64 -40.20 25.60
CA ARG A 72 11.65 -41.21 25.97
C ARG A 72 11.23 -42.64 25.64
N GLU A 73 9.95 -42.98 25.84
CA GLU A 73 9.38 -44.31 25.60
C GLU A 73 8.82 -44.49 24.17
N TRP A 74 9.04 -43.55 23.24
CA TRP A 74 8.37 -43.53 21.92
C TRP A 74 8.53 -44.82 21.11
N LEU A 75 9.74 -45.38 21.01
CA LEU A 75 9.97 -46.63 20.28
C LEU A 75 9.34 -47.85 21.00
N ALA A 76 9.38 -47.89 22.33
CA ALA A 76 8.74 -48.96 23.10
C ALA A 76 7.22 -48.95 22.91
N ASP A 77 6.64 -47.75 22.84
CA ASP A 77 5.22 -47.52 22.60
C ASP A 77 4.79 -47.97 21.21
N LEU A 78 5.62 -47.75 20.18
CA LEU A 78 5.41 -48.27 18.83
C LEU A 78 5.48 -49.80 18.81
N ARG A 79 6.51 -50.39 19.45
CA ARG A 79 6.68 -51.86 19.50
C ARG A 79 5.50 -52.56 20.15
N ALA A 80 5.03 -52.05 21.29
CA ALA A 80 3.90 -52.61 22.02
C ALA A 80 2.61 -52.69 21.19
N ARG A 81 2.46 -51.80 20.20
CA ARG A 81 1.28 -51.70 19.32
C ARG A 81 1.54 -52.15 17.90
N ARG A 82 2.66 -52.81 17.62
CA ARG A 82 3.02 -53.26 16.26
C ARG A 82 1.91 -54.09 15.62
N GLY A 83 1.27 -54.97 16.41
CA GLY A 83 0.17 -55.83 15.97
C GLY A 83 -1.23 -55.21 16.08
N GLU A 84 -1.36 -53.98 16.61
CA GLU A 84 -2.65 -53.28 16.60
C GLU A 84 -2.93 -52.76 15.19
N GLN A 85 -4.16 -52.97 14.73
CA GLN A 85 -4.62 -52.51 13.42
C GLN A 85 -4.60 -50.97 13.31
N TRP A 86 -4.74 -50.26 14.44
CA TRP A 86 -4.88 -48.80 14.48
C TRP A 86 -3.99 -48.17 15.55
N ASP A 87 -2.80 -47.72 15.15
CA ASP A 87 -1.96 -46.82 15.92
C ASP A 87 -1.99 -45.44 15.26
N TRP A 88 -2.79 -44.52 15.82
CA TRP A 88 -3.04 -43.22 15.21
C TRP A 88 -1.79 -42.35 15.12
N ALA A 89 -0.96 -42.31 16.16
CA ALA A 89 0.26 -41.51 16.15
C ALA A 89 1.27 -42.04 15.10
N ARG A 90 1.35 -43.37 14.92
CA ARG A 90 2.11 -43.98 13.82
C ARG A 90 1.52 -43.58 12.46
N TRP A 91 0.21 -43.77 12.29
CA TRP A 91 -0.47 -43.53 11.03
C TRP A 91 -0.41 -42.06 10.58
N GLU A 92 -0.55 -41.11 11.52
CA GLU A 92 -0.38 -39.68 11.28
C GLU A 92 1.01 -39.33 10.76
N ALA A 93 2.05 -39.84 11.42
CA ALA A 93 3.44 -39.58 11.04
C ALA A 93 3.79 -40.23 9.69
N GLU A 94 3.41 -41.49 9.47
CA GLU A 94 3.60 -42.18 8.19
C GLU A 94 2.86 -41.47 7.05
N THR A 95 1.60 -41.07 7.28
CA THR A 95 0.80 -40.34 6.28
C THR A 95 1.41 -38.99 5.96
N ALA A 96 1.87 -38.23 6.97
CA ALA A 96 2.50 -36.92 6.75
C ALA A 96 3.80 -37.03 5.93
N LEU A 97 4.61 -38.05 6.19
CA LEU A 97 5.83 -38.35 5.43
C LEU A 97 5.50 -38.77 3.99
N ALA A 98 4.55 -39.69 3.81
CA ALA A 98 4.10 -40.15 2.50
C ALA A 98 3.51 -39.01 1.64
N MET A 99 2.85 -38.03 2.27
CA MET A 99 2.35 -36.82 1.61
C MET A 99 3.44 -35.79 1.31
N GLY A 100 4.68 -36.01 1.74
CA GLY A 100 5.80 -35.08 1.53
C GLY A 100 5.69 -33.78 2.35
N LEU A 101 4.92 -33.78 3.45
CA LEU A 101 4.75 -32.61 4.30
C LEU A 101 6.05 -32.23 5.02
N HIS A 102 6.12 -30.99 5.52
CA HIS A 102 7.26 -30.56 6.33
C HIS A 102 7.16 -31.14 7.75
N VAL A 103 7.71 -32.34 7.93
CA VAL A 103 7.74 -33.04 9.21
C VAL A 103 8.96 -32.62 10.04
N VAL A 104 8.72 -32.16 11.27
CA VAL A 104 9.76 -31.80 12.25
C VAL A 104 9.66 -32.73 13.46
N PRO A 105 10.64 -33.64 13.66
CA PRO A 105 10.74 -34.41 14.89
C PRO A 105 11.09 -33.50 16.07
N VAL A 106 10.26 -33.49 17.12
CA VAL A 106 10.46 -32.69 18.33
C VAL A 106 10.75 -33.62 19.50
N LEU A 107 11.99 -33.64 19.99
CA LEU A 107 12.45 -34.52 21.08
C LEU A 107 12.22 -33.83 22.42
N LEU A 108 11.51 -34.49 23.33
CA LEU A 108 11.31 -34.00 24.69
C LEU A 108 12.39 -34.52 25.64
N ASP A 109 12.94 -33.62 26.45
CA ASP A 109 13.96 -33.94 27.46
C ASP A 109 15.12 -34.75 26.87
N ASN A 110 15.37 -35.94 27.43
CA ASN A 110 16.44 -36.84 27.01
C ASN A 110 15.95 -37.91 26.02
N ALA A 111 14.81 -37.68 25.35
CA ALA A 111 14.33 -38.57 24.30
C ALA A 111 15.37 -38.72 23.18
N ARG A 112 15.41 -39.91 22.57
CA ARG A 112 16.30 -40.19 21.44
C ARG A 112 15.47 -40.69 20.28
N LEU A 113 15.65 -40.05 19.12
CA LEU A 113 15.09 -40.53 17.87
C LEU A 113 15.91 -41.76 17.42
N PRO A 114 15.29 -42.93 17.20
CA PRO A 114 16.01 -44.10 16.72
C PRO A 114 16.64 -43.86 15.34
N GLY A 115 17.72 -44.58 15.03
CA GLY A 115 18.35 -44.53 13.70
C GLY A 115 17.46 -45.18 12.62
N LYS A 116 17.72 -44.83 11.37
CA LYS A 116 16.97 -45.33 10.20
C LYS A 116 16.90 -46.85 10.17
N ASP A 117 18.05 -47.51 10.31
CA ASP A 117 18.16 -48.98 10.26
C ASP A 117 17.44 -49.64 11.44
N THR A 118 17.44 -49.00 12.61
CA THR A 118 16.70 -49.47 13.78
C THR A 118 15.19 -49.42 13.53
N LEU A 119 14.66 -48.33 12.95
CA LEU A 119 13.23 -48.23 12.64
C LEU A 119 12.79 -49.28 11.62
N ILE A 120 13.62 -49.53 10.60
CA ILE A 120 13.36 -50.58 9.59
C ILE A 120 13.38 -51.97 10.24
N ALA A 121 14.42 -52.30 11.01
CA ALA A 121 14.55 -53.59 11.68
C ALA A 121 13.40 -53.85 12.67
N GLU A 122 12.87 -52.79 13.27
CA GLU A 122 11.72 -52.84 14.18
C GLU A 122 10.36 -52.81 13.44
N GLY A 123 10.35 -52.96 12.12
CA GLY A 123 9.11 -53.09 11.34
C GLY A 123 8.36 -51.77 11.10
N PHE A 124 9.06 -50.64 11.15
CA PHE A 124 8.51 -49.30 10.85
C PHE A 124 9.27 -48.61 9.71
N PRO A 125 9.31 -49.21 8.49
CA PRO A 125 10.08 -48.65 7.37
C PRO A 125 9.59 -47.27 6.93
N ASP A 126 8.29 -47.00 7.03
CA ASP A 126 7.69 -45.73 6.61
C ASP A 126 8.00 -44.57 7.58
N LEU A 127 8.34 -44.88 8.84
CA LEU A 127 8.83 -43.90 9.81
C LEU A 127 10.34 -43.66 9.71
N ALA A 128 11.08 -44.49 8.97
CA ALA A 128 12.54 -44.43 8.92
C ALA A 128 13.06 -43.10 8.36
N GLU A 129 12.24 -42.38 7.59
CA GLU A 129 12.55 -41.05 7.08
C GLU A 129 12.68 -40.00 8.20
N LEU A 130 11.99 -40.15 9.34
CA LEU A 130 12.10 -39.23 10.48
C LEU A 130 13.56 -39.06 10.93
N SER A 131 14.34 -40.14 10.93
CA SER A 131 15.75 -40.14 11.34
C SER A 131 16.66 -39.29 10.45
N THR A 132 16.20 -38.96 9.23
CA THR A 132 16.93 -38.13 8.27
C THR A 132 16.48 -36.65 8.27
N ARG A 133 15.40 -36.33 9.00
CA ARG A 133 14.90 -34.96 9.13
C ARG A 133 15.64 -34.21 10.24
N GLN A 134 15.77 -32.89 10.09
CA GLN A 134 16.31 -32.04 11.15
C GLN A 134 15.36 -32.06 12.35
N ARG A 135 15.92 -32.36 13.52
CA ARG A 135 15.18 -32.53 14.76
C ARG A 135 15.34 -31.33 15.66
N HIS A 136 14.30 -31.01 16.43
CA HIS A 136 14.33 -29.95 17.44
C HIS A 136 14.23 -30.56 18.84
N GLN A 137 15.10 -30.18 19.77
CA GLN A 137 15.07 -30.73 21.13
C GLN A 137 14.57 -29.68 22.12
N ILE A 138 13.65 -30.07 23.00
CA ILE A 138 13.08 -29.22 24.04
C ILE A 138 13.26 -29.93 25.38
N GLY A 139 14.21 -29.45 26.19
CA GLY A 139 14.40 -29.92 27.56
C GLY A 139 13.52 -29.21 28.59
N PHE A 140 13.40 -29.81 29.76
CA PHE A 140 12.75 -29.19 30.93
C PHE A 140 13.32 -27.79 31.22
N GLY A 141 12.44 -26.79 31.26
CA GLY A 141 12.81 -25.39 31.53
C GLY A 141 13.44 -24.64 30.35
N GLU A 142 13.76 -25.31 29.23
CA GLU A 142 14.44 -24.71 28.06
C GLU A 142 13.45 -24.05 27.08
N TRP A 143 12.57 -23.17 27.58
CA TRP A 143 11.55 -22.53 26.75
C TRP A 143 12.12 -21.60 25.65
N GLN A 144 13.39 -21.20 25.75
CA GLN A 144 14.07 -20.44 24.69
C GLN A 144 14.19 -21.27 23.40
N LYS A 145 14.43 -22.58 23.51
CA LYS A 145 14.45 -23.48 22.34
C LYS A 145 13.08 -23.56 21.67
N LEU A 146 11.99 -23.44 22.43
CA LEU A 146 10.65 -23.37 21.85
C LEU A 146 10.46 -22.09 21.02
N ALA A 147 11.04 -20.96 21.43
CA ALA A 147 11.01 -19.73 20.65
C ALA A 147 11.86 -19.83 19.36
N GLU A 148 12.95 -20.60 19.37
CA GLU A 148 13.70 -20.93 18.15
C GLU A 148 12.87 -21.76 17.17
N LEU A 149 12.13 -22.77 17.67
CA LEU A 149 11.20 -23.53 16.85
C LEU A 149 10.15 -22.59 16.23
N PHE A 150 9.55 -21.69 17.00
CA PHE A 150 8.53 -20.78 16.47
C PHE A 150 9.07 -19.91 15.34
N ARG A 151 10.26 -19.33 15.49
CA ARG A 151 10.94 -18.58 14.41
C ARG A 151 11.18 -19.44 13.16
N ALA A 152 11.54 -20.71 13.33
CA ALA A 152 11.71 -21.62 12.19
C ALA A 152 10.37 -21.95 11.50
N LEU A 153 9.26 -22.02 12.25
CA LEU A 153 7.93 -22.30 11.71
C LEU A 153 7.30 -21.08 11.02
N GLU A 154 7.64 -19.85 11.43
CA GLU A 154 7.12 -18.61 10.85
C GLU A 154 7.38 -18.47 9.35
N VAL A 155 8.41 -19.14 8.81
CA VAL A 155 8.70 -19.16 7.36
C VAL A 155 7.62 -19.87 6.55
N ARG A 156 6.89 -20.81 7.17
CA ARG A 156 5.83 -21.59 6.52
C ARG A 156 4.46 -21.15 6.99
N VAL A 157 4.27 -20.95 8.28
CA VAL A 157 2.95 -20.67 8.87
C VAL A 157 2.82 -19.19 9.19
N ALA A 158 1.79 -18.55 8.62
CA ALA A 158 1.49 -17.14 8.88
C ALA A 158 0.97 -16.95 10.31
N THR A 159 1.51 -16.01 11.08
CA THR A 159 0.96 -15.63 12.40
C THR A 159 -0.31 -14.78 12.27
N ALA A 160 -0.41 -13.96 11.22
CA ALA A 160 -1.59 -13.15 10.92
C ALA A 160 -1.92 -13.17 9.41
N PRO A 161 -3.20 -13.12 9.02
CA PRO A 161 -3.57 -12.91 7.62
C PRO A 161 -3.21 -11.49 7.15
N PRO A 162 -2.97 -11.26 5.85
CA PRO A 162 -2.87 -9.90 5.31
C PRO A 162 -4.21 -9.16 5.50
N PRO A 163 -4.20 -7.82 5.56
CA PRO A 163 -5.43 -7.05 5.67
C PRO A 163 -6.32 -7.23 4.45
N VAL A 164 -7.60 -6.90 4.60
CA VAL A 164 -8.53 -6.87 3.47
C VAL A 164 -8.20 -5.65 2.60
N PRO A 165 -8.13 -5.80 1.28
CA PRO A 165 -7.79 -4.70 0.40
C PRO A 165 -8.92 -3.66 0.37
N GLU A 166 -8.58 -2.41 0.70
CA GLU A 166 -9.49 -1.27 0.64
C GLU A 166 -9.32 -0.56 -0.71
N ARG A 167 -10.37 -0.62 -1.54
CA ARG A 167 -10.36 0.01 -2.86
C ARG A 167 -11.01 1.38 -2.75
N PRO A 168 -10.25 2.49 -2.69
CA PRO A 168 -10.84 3.80 -2.61
C PRO A 168 -11.70 4.06 -3.84
N GLU A 169 -13.00 4.25 -3.65
CA GLU A 169 -13.82 4.80 -4.71
C GLU A 169 -13.36 6.24 -5.01
N PRO A 170 -13.33 6.65 -6.29
CA PRO A 170 -13.05 8.04 -6.61
C PRO A 170 -14.11 8.92 -5.91
N VAL A 171 -13.67 9.86 -5.07
CA VAL A 171 -14.56 10.85 -4.47
C VAL A 171 -15.28 11.58 -5.61
N ARG A 172 -16.58 11.32 -5.79
CA ARG A 172 -17.45 12.15 -6.64
C ARG A 172 -17.48 13.54 -6.01
N ARG A 173 -16.72 14.48 -6.56
CA ARG A 173 -16.79 15.88 -6.12
C ARG A 173 -17.99 16.54 -6.78
N ASN A 174 -18.89 17.10 -5.97
CA ASN A 174 -20.17 17.66 -6.40
C ASN A 174 -20.00 18.76 -7.46
N GLY A 175 -20.77 18.65 -8.55
CA GLY A 175 -20.66 19.48 -9.76
C GLY A 175 -21.21 20.91 -9.67
N PHE A 176 -21.49 21.45 -8.48
CA PHE A 176 -22.09 22.80 -8.36
C PHE A 176 -21.04 23.93 -8.40
N TRP A 177 -19.80 23.67 -7.99
CA TRP A 177 -18.74 24.68 -7.90
C TRP A 177 -18.37 25.37 -9.23
N PRO A 178 -18.24 24.69 -10.39
CA PRO A 178 -17.94 25.39 -11.63
C PRO A 178 -19.07 26.32 -12.08
N LEU A 179 -20.33 25.93 -11.85
CA LEU A 179 -21.47 26.80 -12.13
C LEU A 179 -21.47 28.01 -11.20
N ALA A 180 -21.25 27.80 -9.90
CA ALA A 180 -21.11 28.89 -8.94
C ALA A 180 -19.97 29.84 -9.33
N ALA A 181 -18.78 29.31 -9.69
CA ALA A 181 -17.65 30.10 -10.15
C ALA A 181 -17.98 30.97 -11.38
N VAL A 182 -18.69 30.42 -12.36
CA VAL A 182 -19.11 31.17 -13.56
C VAL A 182 -20.12 32.26 -13.20
N VAL A 183 -21.17 31.94 -12.43
CA VAL A 183 -22.20 32.91 -12.03
C VAL A 183 -21.60 34.03 -11.20
N THR A 184 -20.78 33.69 -10.21
CA THR A 184 -20.07 34.66 -9.37
C THR A 184 -19.13 35.52 -10.21
N GLY A 185 -18.32 34.93 -11.08
CA GLY A 185 -17.40 35.67 -11.93
C GLY A 185 -18.12 36.62 -12.89
N LEU A 186 -19.21 36.20 -13.54
CA LEU A 186 -19.93 37.06 -14.47
C LEU A 186 -20.64 38.23 -13.78
N GLY A 187 -21.27 38.00 -12.62
CA GLY A 187 -22.14 38.99 -11.98
C GLY A 187 -21.43 39.93 -11.02
N VAL A 188 -20.51 39.42 -10.19
CA VAL A 188 -19.93 40.18 -9.07
C VAL A 188 -19.13 41.40 -9.52
N PRO A 189 -18.26 41.35 -10.56
CA PRO A 189 -17.47 42.51 -10.96
C PRO A 189 -18.32 43.72 -11.34
N TRP A 190 -19.34 43.52 -12.17
CA TRP A 190 -20.25 44.60 -12.59
C TRP A 190 -21.12 45.08 -11.42
N LEU A 191 -21.73 44.17 -10.65
CA LEU A 191 -22.56 44.53 -9.51
C LEU A 191 -21.77 45.29 -8.43
N ALA A 192 -20.56 44.83 -8.11
CA ALA A 192 -19.69 45.50 -7.15
C ALA A 192 -19.29 46.89 -7.63
N ALA A 193 -18.92 47.04 -8.91
CA ALA A 193 -18.62 48.35 -9.48
C ALA A 193 -19.83 49.29 -9.43
N ARG A 194 -21.04 48.78 -9.70
CA ARG A 194 -22.29 49.55 -9.64
C ARG A 194 -22.66 49.99 -8.23
N LEU A 195 -22.43 49.15 -7.22
CA LEU A 195 -22.77 49.44 -5.84
C LEU A 195 -21.72 50.30 -5.12
N LEU A 196 -20.44 50.14 -5.46
CA LEU A 196 -19.33 50.77 -4.75
C LEU A 196 -18.82 52.05 -5.43
N VAL A 197 -19.06 52.23 -6.73
CA VAL A 197 -18.56 53.37 -7.51
C VAL A 197 -19.74 54.21 -8.03
N PRO A 198 -20.06 55.33 -7.36
CA PRO A 198 -21.21 56.17 -7.73
C PRO A 198 -21.03 56.82 -9.10
N ASP A 199 -19.82 57.32 -9.38
CA ASP A 199 -19.48 58.02 -10.62
C ASP A 199 -19.43 57.06 -11.82
N GLU A 200 -20.13 57.44 -12.89
CA GLU A 200 -20.29 56.62 -14.09
C GLU A 200 -19.00 56.49 -14.91
N GLN A 201 -18.24 57.57 -15.05
CA GLN A 201 -16.98 57.55 -15.79
C GLN A 201 -15.93 56.73 -15.04
N VAL A 202 -15.87 56.89 -13.71
CA VAL A 202 -14.98 56.09 -12.86
C VAL A 202 -15.38 54.62 -12.89
N ARG A 203 -16.68 54.29 -12.88
CA ARG A 203 -17.17 52.90 -12.96
C ARG A 203 -16.75 52.22 -14.26
N LEU A 204 -16.90 52.90 -15.40
CA LEU A 204 -16.42 52.42 -16.69
C LEU A 204 -14.91 52.17 -16.66
N ALA A 205 -14.13 53.13 -16.18
CA ALA A 205 -12.67 53.00 -16.09
C ALA A 205 -12.25 51.84 -15.19
N VAL A 206 -12.93 51.65 -14.06
CA VAL A 206 -12.69 50.52 -13.14
C VAL A 206 -12.98 49.18 -13.80
N LEU A 207 -14.08 49.05 -14.55
CA LEU A 207 -14.43 47.80 -15.22
C LEU A 207 -13.46 47.45 -16.35
N VAL A 208 -13.02 48.43 -17.13
CA VAL A 208 -11.98 48.25 -18.16
C VAL A 208 -10.65 47.85 -17.51
N ALA A 209 -10.22 48.57 -16.47
CA ALA A 209 -8.99 48.27 -15.74
C ALA A 209 -9.04 46.88 -15.10
N LEU A 210 -10.18 46.48 -14.53
CA LEU A 210 -10.38 45.18 -13.92
C LEU A 210 -10.30 44.05 -14.97
N ALA A 211 -10.94 44.21 -16.14
CA ALA A 211 -10.85 43.24 -17.22
C ALA A 211 -9.40 42.99 -17.66
N ILE A 212 -8.58 44.05 -17.76
CA ILE A 212 -7.16 43.96 -18.12
C ILE A 212 -6.35 43.34 -16.97
N ALA A 213 -6.52 43.85 -15.74
CA ALA A 213 -5.73 43.42 -14.59
C ALA A 213 -5.94 41.93 -14.24
N LEU A 214 -7.16 41.43 -14.37
CA LEU A 214 -7.48 40.03 -14.10
C LEU A 214 -6.79 39.05 -15.05
N ASN A 215 -6.35 39.48 -16.25
CA ASN A 215 -5.54 38.63 -17.13
C ASN A 215 -4.19 38.26 -16.49
N LEU A 216 -3.59 39.15 -15.69
CA LEU A 216 -2.34 38.85 -14.98
C LEU A 216 -2.48 37.65 -14.04
N LEU A 217 -3.66 37.49 -13.42
CA LEU A 217 -3.98 36.35 -12.55
C LEU A 217 -4.15 35.04 -13.33
N LEU A 218 -4.41 35.10 -14.65
CA LEU A 218 -4.51 33.92 -15.51
C LEU A 218 -3.14 33.50 -16.09
N VAL A 219 -2.25 34.46 -16.33
CA VAL A 219 -0.91 34.24 -16.88
C VAL A 219 0.00 33.48 -15.92
N VAL A 220 -0.04 33.79 -14.62
CA VAL A 220 0.82 33.13 -13.63
C VAL A 220 0.58 31.61 -13.56
N PRO A 221 -0.66 31.11 -13.37
CA PRO A 221 -0.94 29.67 -13.40
C PRO A 221 -0.56 29.00 -14.73
N LEU A 222 -0.80 29.68 -15.87
CA LEU A 222 -0.37 29.17 -17.18
C LEU A 222 1.16 28.99 -17.22
N GLY A 223 1.91 30.00 -16.78
CA GLY A 223 3.38 29.96 -16.73
C GLY A 223 3.88 28.81 -15.85
N VAL A 224 3.26 28.59 -14.69
CA VAL A 224 3.58 27.47 -13.78
C VAL A 224 3.30 26.12 -14.46
N VAL A 225 2.13 25.95 -15.07
CA VAL A 225 1.78 24.69 -15.73
C VAL A 225 2.66 24.45 -16.96
N ALA A 226 2.98 25.49 -17.74
CA ALA A 226 3.89 25.42 -18.87
C ALA A 226 5.32 25.03 -18.43
N PHE A 227 5.82 25.66 -17.36
CA PHE A 227 7.12 25.32 -16.78
C PHE A 227 7.16 23.86 -16.31
N THR A 228 6.17 23.42 -15.53
CA THR A 228 6.11 22.04 -15.04
C THR A 228 5.90 21.02 -16.16
N HIS A 229 5.22 21.40 -17.25
CA HIS A 229 5.10 20.59 -18.45
C HIS A 229 6.45 20.49 -19.18
N LEU A 230 7.18 21.59 -19.35
CA LEU A 230 8.50 21.60 -20.00
C LEU A 230 9.53 20.80 -19.18
N ALA A 231 9.55 21.00 -17.87
CA ALA A 231 10.42 20.32 -16.92
C ALA A 231 9.96 18.89 -16.57
N ARG A 232 8.88 18.37 -17.17
CA ARG A 232 8.22 17.12 -16.76
C ARG A 232 9.16 15.92 -16.64
N ARG A 233 10.15 15.78 -17.53
CA ARG A 233 11.13 14.67 -17.50
C ARG A 233 12.05 14.78 -16.28
N ARG A 234 12.61 15.97 -16.03
CA ARG A 234 13.47 16.20 -14.86
C ARG A 234 12.69 16.03 -13.54
N LEU A 235 11.45 16.52 -13.52
CA LEU A 235 10.56 16.35 -12.36
C LEU A 235 10.24 14.87 -12.16
N ASP A 236 10.01 14.10 -13.22
CA ASP A 236 9.77 12.65 -13.13
C ASP A 236 10.98 11.88 -12.60
N GLU A 237 12.19 12.20 -13.07
CA GLU A 237 13.44 11.64 -12.53
C GLU A 237 13.62 11.97 -11.04
N SER A 238 13.25 13.20 -10.65
CA SER A 238 13.29 13.62 -9.25
C SER A 238 12.27 12.85 -8.41
N ASP A 239 11.04 12.70 -8.91
CA ASP A 239 9.98 11.91 -8.28
C ASP A 239 10.39 10.44 -8.13
N GLN A 240 11.08 9.86 -9.12
CA GLN A 240 11.63 8.50 -9.02
C GLN A 240 12.64 8.39 -7.87
N ARG A 241 13.64 9.27 -7.82
CA ARG A 241 14.64 9.29 -6.73
C ARG A 241 13.97 9.50 -5.37
N LEU A 242 13.01 10.42 -5.30
CA LEU A 242 12.25 10.65 -4.09
C LEU A 242 11.49 9.39 -3.67
N ALA A 243 10.90 8.62 -4.58
CA ALA A 243 10.21 7.38 -4.23
C ALA A 243 11.11 6.38 -3.49
N GLU A 244 12.41 6.36 -3.79
CA GLU A 244 13.41 5.50 -3.15
C GLU A 244 13.74 5.89 -1.70
N ILE A 245 13.57 7.17 -1.35
CA ILE A 245 13.90 7.70 -0.03
C ILE A 245 12.86 7.24 1.01
N SER A 246 13.33 6.93 2.23
CA SER A 246 12.46 6.57 3.35
C SER A 246 11.55 7.72 3.78
N HIS A 247 10.40 7.38 4.35
CA HIS A 247 9.40 8.38 4.77
C HIS A 247 9.97 9.35 5.83
N ASP A 248 10.80 8.85 6.76
CA ASP A 248 11.40 9.66 7.81
C ASP A 248 12.38 10.71 7.24
N VAL A 249 13.19 10.32 6.25
CA VAL A 249 14.12 11.24 5.60
C VAL A 249 13.36 12.30 4.80
N LYS A 250 12.28 11.93 4.11
CA LYS A 250 11.39 12.90 3.45
C LYS A 250 10.81 13.91 4.44
N THR A 251 10.34 13.43 5.59
CA THR A 251 9.81 14.28 6.67
C THR A 251 10.83 15.31 7.11
N ASN A 252 12.08 14.88 7.35
CA ASN A 252 13.14 15.77 7.81
C ASN A 252 13.55 16.80 6.74
N ILE A 253 13.57 16.41 5.46
CA ILE A 253 13.83 17.35 4.36
C ILE A 253 12.73 18.41 4.28
N THR A 254 11.46 18.02 4.41
CA THR A 254 10.33 18.96 4.39
C THR A 254 10.38 19.93 5.57
N VAL A 255 10.61 19.42 6.78
CA VAL A 255 10.80 20.27 7.97
C VAL A 255 11.97 21.23 7.75
N GLY A 256 13.09 20.73 7.22
CA GLY A 256 14.26 21.54 6.89
C GLY A 256 13.96 22.65 5.87
N LEU A 257 13.20 22.36 4.81
CA LEU A 257 12.78 23.34 3.80
C LEU A 257 11.81 24.39 4.37
N VAL A 258 10.87 23.98 5.24
CA VAL A 258 9.95 24.92 5.91
C VAL A 258 10.73 25.84 6.86
N VAL A 259 11.64 25.29 7.65
CA VAL A 259 12.51 26.07 8.55
C VAL A 259 13.41 27.01 7.76
N ALA A 260 14.01 26.54 6.66
CA ALA A 260 14.84 27.36 5.78
C ALA A 260 14.01 28.47 5.11
N GLY A 261 12.80 28.17 4.64
CA GLY A 261 11.87 29.15 4.06
C GLY A 261 11.43 30.21 5.07
N LEU A 262 11.17 29.81 6.32
CA LEU A 262 10.88 30.72 7.41
C LEU A 262 12.11 31.59 7.75
N GLY A 263 13.31 31.00 7.78
CA GLY A 263 14.57 31.71 8.00
C GLY A 263 14.87 32.74 6.90
N ILE A 264 14.66 32.36 5.63
CA ILE A 264 14.78 33.27 4.47
C ILE A 264 13.76 34.40 4.58
N THR A 265 12.53 34.11 4.99
CA THR A 265 11.49 35.13 5.21
C THR A 265 11.89 36.14 6.29
N VAL A 266 12.41 35.66 7.42
CA VAL A 266 12.89 36.52 8.52
C VAL A 266 14.09 37.35 8.09
N LEU A 267 15.04 36.76 7.35
CA LEU A 267 16.19 37.45 6.77
C LEU A 267 15.75 38.54 5.77
N LEU A 268 14.79 38.26 4.90
CA LEU A 268 14.27 39.23 3.93
C LEU A 268 13.49 40.38 4.60
N GLY A 269 12.87 40.14 5.77
CA GLY A 269 12.22 41.16 6.59
C GLY A 269 13.17 42.10 7.32
N SER A 270 14.49 41.85 7.31
CA SER A 270 15.50 42.59 8.07
C SER A 270 15.98 43.93 7.46
N ARG A 271 15.15 44.57 6.60
CA ARG A 271 15.41 45.85 5.88
C ARG A 271 16.36 45.78 4.67
N LEU A 272 16.80 44.60 4.23
CA LEU A 272 17.68 44.45 3.05
C LEU A 272 16.94 44.52 1.70
N LEU A 273 15.62 44.29 1.68
CA LEU A 273 14.77 44.44 0.49
C LEU A 273 13.51 45.26 0.80
N PRO A 274 13.01 46.05 -0.17
CA PRO A 274 11.73 46.72 -0.03
C PRO A 274 10.62 45.69 0.16
N TRP A 275 9.64 45.99 1.01
CA TRP A 275 8.51 45.08 1.34
C TRP A 275 7.76 44.56 0.09
N GLN A 276 7.77 45.34 -0.99
CA GLN A 276 7.20 44.98 -2.29
C GLN A 276 7.88 43.76 -2.94
N ALA A 277 9.18 43.55 -2.69
CA ALA A 277 9.94 42.40 -3.18
C ALA A 277 9.82 41.17 -2.25
N VAL A 278 9.47 41.39 -0.97
CA VAL A 278 9.29 40.33 0.02
C VAL A 278 7.99 39.56 -0.22
N LEU A 279 6.90 40.25 -0.58
CA LEU A 279 5.59 39.64 -0.84
C LEU A 279 5.58 38.55 -1.92
N PRO A 280 6.16 38.73 -3.13
CA PRO A 280 6.19 37.67 -4.13
C PRO A 280 7.06 36.49 -3.72
N VAL A 281 8.19 36.73 -3.04
CA VAL A 281 9.06 35.65 -2.53
C VAL A 281 8.34 34.86 -1.43
N LEU A 282 7.67 35.55 -0.51
CA LEU A 282 6.83 34.93 0.51
C LEU A 282 5.69 34.13 -0.11
N ALA A 283 5.01 34.69 -1.11
CA ALA A 283 3.92 34.02 -1.82
C ALA A 283 4.44 32.75 -2.51
N VAL A 284 5.62 32.78 -3.14
CA VAL A 284 6.26 31.60 -3.74
C VAL A 284 6.63 30.57 -2.68
N VAL A 285 7.24 30.99 -1.56
CA VAL A 285 7.63 30.08 -0.46
C VAL A 285 6.40 29.46 0.21
N VAL A 286 5.39 30.25 0.56
CA VAL A 286 4.12 29.77 1.12
C VAL A 286 3.39 28.88 0.12
N TRP A 287 3.38 29.25 -1.16
CA TRP A 287 2.78 28.40 -2.21
C TRP A 287 3.52 27.07 -2.37
N LEU A 288 4.86 27.06 -2.33
CA LEU A 288 5.66 25.83 -2.32
C LEU A 288 5.37 24.99 -1.08
N ILE A 289 5.31 25.61 0.11
CA ILE A 289 4.98 24.95 1.38
C ILE A 289 3.55 24.41 1.38
N VAL A 290 2.57 25.14 0.86
CA VAL A 290 1.17 24.70 0.82
C VAL A 290 0.95 23.63 -0.25
N MET A 291 1.55 23.76 -1.44
CA MET A 291 1.40 22.79 -2.52
C MET A 291 2.12 21.48 -2.24
N GLU A 292 3.37 21.53 -1.74
CA GLU A 292 4.11 20.34 -1.34
C GLU A 292 3.63 19.81 0.01
N GLY A 293 3.35 20.69 0.97
CA GLY A 293 2.81 20.32 2.28
C GLY A 293 1.43 19.68 2.20
N HIS A 294 0.53 20.13 1.32
CA HIS A 294 -0.78 19.50 1.13
C HIS A 294 -0.66 18.11 0.49
N ARG A 295 0.21 17.93 -0.52
CA ARG A 295 0.48 16.59 -1.09
C ARG A 295 1.00 15.64 -0.01
N TRP A 296 1.91 16.14 0.81
CA TRP A 296 2.59 15.36 1.85
C TRP A 296 1.72 15.09 3.09
N LEU A 297 0.87 16.05 3.51
CA LEU A 297 -0.12 15.88 4.60
C LEU A 297 -1.25 14.92 4.23
N HIS A 298 -1.60 14.78 2.95
CA HIS A 298 -2.53 13.74 2.50
C HIS A 298 -1.87 12.36 2.45
N ASP A 299 -0.57 12.30 2.11
CA ASP A 299 0.24 11.08 2.23
C ASP A 299 0.50 10.65 3.68
N ARG A 300 0.46 11.58 4.66
CA ARG A 300 0.54 11.29 6.10
C ARG A 300 -0.59 10.37 6.62
N ARG A 301 -1.69 10.20 5.87
CA ARG A 301 -2.76 9.25 6.21
C ARG A 301 -2.62 7.89 5.51
N GLY A 302 -1.56 7.68 4.72
CA GLY A 302 -1.29 6.44 3.99
C GLY A 302 -0.72 5.33 4.88
N GLU A 303 -1.59 4.80 5.75
CA GLU A 303 -1.70 3.42 6.25
C GLU A 303 -0.41 2.61 6.49
N LEU A 304 -0.27 2.16 7.75
CA LEU A 304 0.75 1.24 8.24
C LEU A 304 0.97 0.10 7.25
N TRP A 305 2.23 -0.22 6.94
CA TRP A 305 2.58 -1.40 6.18
C TRP A 305 1.91 -2.65 6.78
N PRO A 306 1.29 -3.53 5.97
CA PRO A 306 1.11 -3.45 4.51
C PRO A 306 -0.02 -2.49 4.09
N TYR A 307 0.16 -1.80 2.96
CA TYR A 307 -0.77 -0.77 2.45
C TYR A 307 -2.15 -1.34 2.08
N ALA A 308 -3.12 -1.33 3.01
CA ALA A 308 -4.48 -1.83 2.77
C ALA A 308 -5.21 -1.04 1.68
N ARG A 309 -5.01 0.28 1.66
CA ARG A 309 -5.53 1.24 0.68
C ARG A 309 -4.39 1.90 -0.07
N LEU A 310 -4.21 1.51 -1.33
CA LEU A 310 -3.27 2.18 -2.23
C LEU A 310 -4.01 3.21 -3.10
N VAL A 311 -3.65 4.49 -3.00
CA VAL A 311 -4.24 5.53 -3.86
C VAL A 311 -3.78 5.31 -5.32
N PRO A 312 -4.67 5.34 -6.32
CA PRO A 312 -4.30 5.15 -7.72
C PRO A 312 -3.61 6.41 -8.28
N SER A 313 -2.36 6.65 -7.88
CA SER A 313 -1.52 7.75 -8.32
C SER A 313 -0.11 7.27 -8.71
N PRO A 314 0.56 7.94 -9.66
CA PRO A 314 1.94 7.62 -10.05
C PRO A 314 2.91 7.56 -8.87
N ALA A 315 2.82 8.52 -7.94
CA ALA A 315 3.69 8.60 -6.78
C ALA A 315 3.46 7.45 -5.78
N ALA A 316 2.20 7.10 -5.51
CA ALA A 316 1.86 6.01 -4.59
C ALA A 316 2.32 4.64 -5.11
N ILE A 317 2.15 4.36 -6.41
CA ILE A 317 2.63 3.13 -7.03
C ILE A 317 4.16 3.03 -6.92
N ARG A 318 4.89 4.08 -7.31
CA ARG A 318 6.35 4.11 -7.19
C ARG A 318 6.82 3.96 -5.75
N GLY A 319 6.16 4.65 -4.81
CA GLY A 319 6.46 4.56 -3.39
C GLY A 319 6.27 3.15 -2.83
N ALA A 320 5.19 2.45 -3.23
CA ALA A 320 4.93 1.08 -2.84
C ALA A 320 5.98 0.11 -3.40
N LEU A 321 6.32 0.19 -4.69
CA LEU A 321 7.37 -0.62 -5.32
C LEU A 321 8.73 -0.38 -4.67
N ALA A 322 9.10 0.89 -4.44
CA ALA A 322 10.34 1.26 -3.78
C ALA A 322 10.40 0.79 -2.32
N HIS A 323 9.27 0.76 -1.60
CA HIS A 323 9.20 0.17 -0.28
C HIS A 323 9.40 -1.34 -0.34
N VAL A 324 8.68 -2.07 -1.21
CA VAL A 324 8.87 -3.52 -1.38
C VAL A 324 10.34 -3.84 -1.69
N ARG A 325 10.95 -3.12 -2.64
CA ARG A 325 12.36 -3.30 -3.00
C ARG A 325 13.30 -3.15 -1.80
N ARG A 326 13.13 -2.08 -1.01
CA ARG A 326 13.92 -1.84 0.21
C ARG A 326 13.65 -2.88 1.29
N PHE A 327 12.39 -3.31 1.43
CA PHE A 327 11.98 -4.32 2.40
C PHE A 327 12.64 -5.67 2.10
N THR A 328 12.71 -6.06 0.81
CA THR A 328 13.32 -7.32 0.35
C THR A 328 14.84 -7.26 0.21
N ALA A 329 15.44 -6.08 0.16
CA ALA A 329 16.87 -5.91 -0.08
C ALA A 329 17.71 -6.51 1.06
N GLY A 330 18.70 -7.34 0.71
CA GLY A 330 19.65 -7.92 1.66
C GLY A 330 19.08 -8.95 2.63
N ARG A 331 17.85 -9.44 2.39
CA ARG A 331 17.23 -10.50 3.20
C ARG A 331 17.42 -11.86 2.53
N ASP A 332 17.78 -12.85 3.33
CA ASP A 332 18.01 -14.22 2.85
C ASP A 332 16.70 -15.03 2.75
N LEU A 333 15.83 -14.93 3.76
CA LEU A 333 14.57 -15.67 3.82
C LEU A 333 13.50 -14.88 4.57
N LEU A 334 12.34 -14.70 3.95
CA LEU A 334 11.19 -14.03 4.56
C LEU A 334 10.33 -15.01 5.36
N THR A 335 9.72 -14.51 6.44
CA THR A 335 8.63 -15.22 7.09
C THR A 335 7.42 -15.31 6.16
N ARG A 336 6.49 -16.23 6.45
CA ARG A 336 5.26 -16.39 5.69
C ARG A 336 4.41 -15.13 5.70
N VAL A 337 4.30 -14.46 6.86
CA VAL A 337 3.55 -13.20 6.97
C VAL A 337 4.17 -12.14 6.10
N GLU A 338 5.49 -11.96 6.16
CA GLU A 338 6.19 -10.96 5.33
C GLU A 338 6.03 -11.25 3.83
N ARG A 339 6.11 -12.53 3.43
CA ARG A 339 5.84 -12.94 2.05
C ARG A 339 4.43 -12.55 1.62
N ASP A 340 3.43 -12.89 2.43
CA ASP A 340 2.02 -12.62 2.13
C ASP A 340 1.74 -11.11 2.10
N GLN A 341 2.39 -10.32 2.97
CA GLN A 341 2.34 -8.85 2.96
C GLN A 341 2.92 -8.26 1.66
N VAL A 342 4.09 -8.72 1.23
CA VAL A 342 4.70 -8.27 -0.03
C VAL A 342 3.81 -8.64 -1.22
N GLY A 343 3.33 -9.89 -1.28
CA GLY A 343 2.40 -10.34 -2.32
C GLY A 343 1.12 -9.51 -2.35
N PHE A 344 0.56 -9.20 -1.19
CA PHE A 344 -0.61 -8.33 -1.04
C PHE A 344 -0.36 -6.93 -1.60
N VAL A 345 0.76 -6.29 -1.25
CA VAL A 345 1.11 -4.95 -1.74
C VAL A 345 1.34 -4.96 -3.26
N LEU A 346 2.00 -5.98 -3.81
CA LEU A 346 2.15 -6.13 -5.27
C LEU A 346 0.81 -6.32 -5.97
N GLY A 347 -0.17 -6.98 -5.32
CA GLY A 347 -1.55 -7.04 -5.78
C GLY A 347 -2.26 -5.68 -5.77
N GLN A 348 -2.03 -4.86 -4.73
CA GLN A 348 -2.54 -3.49 -4.67
C GLN A 348 -1.94 -2.60 -5.75
N VAL A 349 -0.63 -2.73 -6.02
CA VAL A 349 0.05 -2.02 -7.11
C VAL A 349 -0.59 -2.35 -8.45
N GLU A 350 -0.88 -3.62 -8.73
CA GLU A 350 -1.52 -4.03 -9.97
C GLU A 350 -2.95 -3.47 -10.10
N TRP A 351 -3.74 -3.52 -9.02
CA TRP A 351 -5.05 -2.89 -8.99
C TRP A 351 -4.97 -1.37 -9.26
N ALA A 352 -4.05 -0.68 -8.60
CA ALA A 352 -3.86 0.76 -8.77
C ALA A 352 -3.40 1.11 -10.18
N ARG A 353 -2.53 0.29 -10.78
CA ARG A 353 -2.10 0.41 -12.18
C ARG A 353 -3.27 0.26 -13.15
N GLN A 354 -4.10 -0.77 -12.97
CA GLN A 354 -5.29 -0.96 -13.77
C GLN A 354 -6.24 0.24 -13.66
N ARG A 355 -6.38 0.78 -12.44
CA ARG A 355 -7.16 2.00 -12.23
C ARG A 355 -6.56 3.22 -12.93
N LEU A 356 -5.24 3.35 -12.96
CA LEU A 356 -4.58 4.41 -13.73
C LEU A 356 -4.84 4.26 -15.24
N ILE A 357 -4.86 3.04 -15.78
CA ILE A 357 -5.21 2.78 -17.19
C ILE A 357 -6.61 3.31 -17.49
N ASP A 358 -7.60 3.00 -16.65
CA ASP A 358 -8.97 3.50 -16.81
C ASP A 358 -9.02 5.03 -16.78
N LEU A 359 -8.29 5.64 -15.84
CA LEU A 359 -8.20 7.09 -15.70
C LEU A 359 -7.45 7.76 -16.85
N ASN A 360 -6.54 7.06 -17.51
CA ASN A 360 -5.77 7.56 -18.66
C ASN A 360 -6.57 7.50 -19.96
N ARG A 361 -7.59 6.64 -20.04
CA ARG A 361 -8.54 6.58 -21.17
C ARG A 361 -9.54 7.74 -21.20
N LEU A 362 -9.66 8.49 -20.11
CA LEU A 362 -10.62 9.59 -20.03
C LEU A 362 -10.26 10.72 -21.02
N GLY A 363 -11.23 11.15 -21.80
CA GLY A 363 -11.10 12.35 -22.64
C GLY A 363 -10.96 13.63 -21.81
N ARG A 364 -10.45 14.70 -22.43
CA ARG A 364 -10.17 16.02 -21.80
C ARG A 364 -11.33 16.55 -20.94
N TRP A 365 -12.55 16.50 -21.48
CA TRP A 365 -13.74 17.04 -20.82
C TRP A 365 -14.19 16.21 -19.63
N GLU A 366 -14.04 14.90 -19.70
CA GLU A 366 -14.38 14.03 -18.59
C GLU A 366 -13.29 14.07 -17.51
N TRP A 367 -12.03 14.18 -17.92
CA TRP A 367 -10.93 14.50 -17.03
C TRP A 367 -11.19 15.80 -16.27
N LEU A 368 -11.53 16.90 -16.94
CA LEU A 368 -11.75 18.20 -16.29
C LEU A 368 -12.91 18.14 -15.28
N ARG A 369 -14.03 17.47 -15.64
CA ARG A 369 -15.18 17.29 -14.74
C ARG A 369 -14.86 16.46 -13.50
N ARG A 370 -14.02 15.43 -13.63
CA ARG A 370 -13.63 14.55 -12.52
C ARG A 370 -12.45 15.09 -11.71
N SER A 371 -11.59 15.88 -12.35
CA SER A 371 -10.42 16.52 -11.75
C SER A 371 -10.86 17.81 -11.07
N ALA A 372 -11.70 17.69 -10.03
CA ALA A 372 -12.13 18.80 -9.21
C ALA A 372 -10.95 19.33 -8.37
N SER A 373 -9.97 19.91 -9.03
CA SER A 373 -8.92 20.69 -8.40
C SER A 373 -9.44 22.12 -8.22
N LEU A 374 -9.06 22.75 -7.12
CA LEU A 374 -9.40 24.14 -6.83
C LEU A 374 -8.87 25.10 -7.91
N LEU A 375 -7.82 24.69 -8.61
CA LEU A 375 -7.08 25.50 -9.56
C LEU A 375 -7.86 25.76 -10.88
N PRO A 376 -8.40 24.77 -11.63
CA PRO A 376 -9.28 25.04 -12.77
C PRO A 376 -10.55 25.80 -12.40
N ALA A 377 -11.12 25.57 -11.22
CA ALA A 377 -12.31 26.31 -10.76
C ALA A 377 -12.00 27.79 -10.48
N LEU A 378 -10.86 28.07 -9.84
CA LEU A 378 -10.37 29.45 -9.66
C LEU A 378 -10.05 30.11 -11.00
N HIS A 379 -9.45 29.37 -11.93
CA HIS A 379 -9.12 29.88 -13.26
C HIS A 379 -10.39 30.18 -14.07
N LEU A 380 -11.42 29.35 -13.93
CA LEU A 380 -12.74 29.56 -14.52
C LEU A 380 -13.46 30.77 -13.90
N LEU A 381 -13.37 30.95 -12.57
CA LEU A 381 -13.89 32.14 -11.87
C LEU A 381 -13.24 33.42 -12.40
N VAL A 382 -11.91 33.44 -12.54
CA VAL A 382 -11.18 34.62 -13.03
C VAL A 382 -11.50 34.88 -14.51
N LEU A 383 -11.60 33.84 -15.36
CA LEU A 383 -12.06 33.99 -16.74
C LEU A 383 -13.47 34.60 -16.80
N ALA A 384 -14.40 34.07 -16.01
CA ALA A 384 -15.76 34.60 -15.91
C ALA A 384 -15.76 36.05 -15.40
N ALA A 385 -14.86 36.41 -14.49
CA ALA A 385 -14.68 37.77 -14.00
C ALA A 385 -14.17 38.74 -15.08
N VAL A 386 -13.23 38.32 -15.93
CA VAL A 386 -12.81 39.12 -17.10
C VAL A 386 -14.00 39.37 -18.03
N ILE A 387 -14.79 38.33 -18.32
CA ILE A 387 -15.97 38.44 -19.19
C ILE A 387 -17.02 39.36 -18.55
N GLY A 388 -17.30 39.20 -17.25
CA GLY A 388 -18.24 40.02 -16.49
C GLY A 388 -17.83 41.50 -16.45
N SER A 389 -16.54 41.77 -16.24
CA SER A 389 -15.99 43.14 -16.28
C SER A 389 -16.11 43.76 -17.68
N ALA A 390 -15.79 43.00 -18.74
CA ALA A 390 -15.89 43.48 -20.12
C ALA A 390 -17.35 43.75 -20.53
N ALA A 391 -18.27 42.83 -20.24
CA ALA A 391 -19.69 43.01 -20.51
C ALA A 391 -20.27 44.18 -19.70
N GLY A 392 -19.89 44.28 -18.41
CA GLY A 392 -20.27 45.40 -17.56
C GLY A 392 -19.79 46.74 -18.09
N ALA A 393 -18.56 46.83 -18.60
CA ALA A 393 -18.04 48.06 -19.21
C ALA A 393 -18.86 48.47 -20.45
N VAL A 394 -19.28 47.50 -21.27
CA VAL A 394 -20.17 47.77 -22.42
C VAL A 394 -21.53 48.28 -21.96
N VAL A 395 -22.11 47.69 -20.91
CA VAL A 395 -23.38 48.16 -20.32
C VAL A 395 -23.27 49.57 -19.75
N GLU A 396 -22.12 49.93 -19.17
CA GLU A 396 -21.83 51.26 -18.63
C GLU A 396 -21.34 52.27 -19.69
N GLY A 397 -21.54 51.97 -20.98
CA GLY A 397 -21.34 52.93 -22.05
C GLY A 397 -19.95 52.93 -22.70
N ALA A 398 -19.19 51.83 -22.63
CA ALA A 398 -17.93 51.72 -23.37
C ALA A 398 -18.16 51.96 -24.88
N GLY A 399 -17.42 52.91 -25.45
CA GLY A 399 -17.46 53.21 -26.88
C GLY A 399 -16.66 52.22 -27.75
N PRO A 400 -16.75 52.32 -29.09
CA PRO A 400 -16.10 51.42 -30.05
C PRO A 400 -14.59 51.29 -29.84
N ASP A 401 -13.93 52.37 -29.43
CA ASP A 401 -12.48 52.39 -29.18
C ASP A 401 -12.06 51.44 -28.05
N LEU A 402 -12.94 51.24 -27.06
CA LEU A 402 -12.71 50.33 -25.94
C LEU A 402 -13.16 48.90 -26.23
N TRP A 403 -14.06 48.69 -27.20
CA TRP A 403 -14.55 47.35 -27.54
C TRP A 403 -13.42 46.42 -28.00
N VAL A 404 -12.48 46.95 -28.78
CA VAL A 404 -11.32 46.18 -29.24
C VAL A 404 -10.46 45.74 -28.05
N VAL A 405 -10.18 46.65 -27.11
CA VAL A 405 -9.39 46.35 -25.90
C VAL A 405 -10.08 45.29 -25.04
N LEU A 406 -11.38 45.43 -24.81
CA LEU A 406 -12.18 44.47 -24.05
C LEU A 406 -12.25 43.10 -24.74
N ALA A 407 -12.44 43.07 -26.06
CA ALA A 407 -12.46 41.85 -26.84
C ALA A 407 -11.11 41.12 -26.79
N VAL A 408 -10.00 41.85 -26.98
CA VAL A 408 -8.64 41.30 -26.85
C VAL A 408 -8.43 40.75 -25.45
N SER A 409 -8.84 41.48 -24.41
CA SER A 409 -8.74 41.04 -23.01
C SER A 409 -9.47 39.72 -22.75
N VAL A 410 -10.69 39.56 -23.27
CA VAL A 410 -11.47 38.30 -23.15
C VAL A 410 -10.81 37.15 -23.93
N VAL A 411 -10.30 37.42 -25.14
CA VAL A 411 -9.60 36.41 -25.95
C VAL A 411 -8.32 35.92 -25.26
N VAL A 412 -7.52 36.84 -24.73
CA VAL A 412 -6.30 36.50 -23.97
C VAL A 412 -6.65 35.64 -22.76
N ALA A 413 -7.67 36.02 -21.99
CA ALA A 413 -8.13 35.26 -20.83
C ALA A 413 -8.55 33.83 -21.21
N ALA A 414 -9.32 33.69 -22.28
CA ALA A 414 -9.77 32.39 -22.78
C ALA A 414 -8.59 31.52 -23.24
N LEU A 415 -7.64 32.08 -23.98
CA LEU A 415 -6.43 31.37 -24.42
C LEU A 415 -5.56 30.94 -23.23
N CYS A 416 -5.40 31.79 -22.21
CA CYS A 416 -4.67 31.44 -20.99
C CYS A 416 -5.34 30.29 -20.25
N HIS A 417 -6.68 30.30 -20.13
CA HIS A 417 -7.43 29.23 -19.50
C HIS A 417 -7.29 27.90 -20.25
N LEU A 418 -7.58 27.91 -21.55
CA LEU A 418 -7.51 26.71 -22.39
C LEU A 418 -6.09 26.14 -22.43
N GLY A 419 -5.08 27.00 -22.54
CA GLY A 419 -3.67 26.60 -22.52
C GLY A 419 -3.27 25.94 -21.20
N ALA A 420 -3.68 26.51 -20.06
CA ALA A 420 -3.36 25.94 -18.75
C ALA A 420 -4.04 24.57 -18.55
N VAL A 421 -5.33 24.46 -18.94
CA VAL A 421 -6.09 23.20 -18.88
C VAL A 421 -5.46 22.12 -19.76
N GLU A 422 -5.12 22.43 -21.01
CA GLU A 422 -4.52 21.47 -21.95
C GLU A 422 -3.12 21.03 -21.51
N LEU A 423 -2.27 21.94 -21.05
CA LEU A 423 -0.93 21.59 -20.58
C LEU A 423 -0.98 20.74 -19.30
N ALA A 424 -1.91 21.04 -18.39
CA ALA A 424 -2.13 20.26 -17.18
C ALA A 424 -2.62 18.84 -17.52
N PHE A 425 -3.59 18.73 -18.44
CA PHE A 425 -4.10 17.46 -18.95
C PHE A 425 -2.98 16.62 -19.56
N ARG A 426 -2.22 17.19 -20.51
CA ARG A 426 -1.10 16.50 -21.17
C ARG A 426 -0.03 16.05 -20.20
N ARG A 427 0.32 16.90 -19.23
CA ARG A 427 1.30 16.54 -18.19
C ARG A 427 0.82 15.36 -17.37
N GLN A 428 -0.42 15.40 -16.88
CA GLN A 428 -0.96 14.31 -16.05
C GLN A 428 -1.10 13.01 -16.83
N HIS A 429 -1.57 13.06 -18.08
CA HIS A 429 -1.66 11.91 -18.97
C HIS A 429 -0.28 11.30 -19.22
N TRP A 430 0.74 12.13 -19.46
CA TRP A 430 2.12 11.68 -19.62
C TRP A 430 2.66 11.00 -18.35
N CYS A 431 2.50 11.62 -17.17
CA CYS A 431 2.96 11.03 -15.91
C CYS A 431 2.29 9.67 -15.62
N ARG A 432 1.00 9.53 -15.92
CA ARG A 432 0.28 8.26 -15.79
C ARG A 432 0.81 7.22 -16.76
N ALA A 433 0.97 7.57 -18.04
CA ALA A 433 1.46 6.67 -19.08
C ALA A 433 2.83 6.09 -18.71
N VAL A 434 3.78 6.93 -18.28
CA VAL A 434 5.12 6.48 -17.86
C VAL A 434 5.03 5.39 -16.78
N VAL A 435 4.24 5.60 -15.72
CA VAL A 435 4.10 4.61 -14.64
C VAL A 435 3.35 3.36 -15.09
N ILE A 436 2.31 3.50 -15.92
CA ILE A 436 1.56 2.37 -16.48
C ILE A 436 2.51 1.42 -17.24
N ASP A 437 3.43 2.00 -18.01
CA ASP A 437 4.36 1.26 -18.87
C ASP A 437 5.52 0.64 -18.07
N THR A 438 6.05 1.31 -17.04
CA THR A 438 7.22 0.82 -16.29
C THR A 438 6.86 -0.16 -15.18
N THR A 439 5.65 -0.07 -14.61
CA THR A 439 5.24 -0.84 -13.43
C THR A 439 5.28 -2.36 -13.63
N PRO A 440 4.84 -2.95 -14.77
CA PRO A 440 4.82 -4.41 -14.94
C PRO A 440 6.20 -5.06 -14.78
N ALA A 441 7.21 -4.52 -15.46
CA ALA A 441 8.58 -5.05 -15.40
C ALA A 441 9.17 -5.01 -13.99
N GLU A 442 8.93 -3.91 -13.25
CA GLU A 442 9.41 -3.78 -11.87
C GLU A 442 8.64 -4.69 -10.91
N ALA A 443 7.31 -4.79 -11.05
CA ALA A 443 6.49 -5.67 -10.24
C ALA A 443 6.87 -7.14 -10.47
N ASP A 444 7.09 -7.56 -11.72
CA ASP A 444 7.51 -8.93 -12.06
C ASP A 444 8.90 -9.24 -11.49
N HIS A 445 9.85 -8.31 -11.62
CA HIS A 445 11.15 -8.45 -10.99
C HIS A 445 11.06 -8.65 -9.47
N LEU A 446 10.20 -7.90 -8.78
CA LEU A 446 9.99 -8.04 -7.34
C LEU A 446 9.26 -9.33 -6.98
N ARG A 447 8.35 -9.83 -7.82
CA ARG A 447 7.74 -11.17 -7.66
C ARG A 447 8.79 -12.27 -7.79
N ASP A 448 9.72 -12.14 -8.72
CA ASP A 448 10.82 -13.10 -8.88
C ASP A 448 11.78 -13.05 -7.67
N VAL A 449 12.11 -11.86 -7.18
CA VAL A 449 12.87 -11.70 -5.93
C VAL A 449 12.13 -12.39 -4.79
N LEU A 450 10.84 -12.09 -4.60
CA LEU A 450 10.00 -12.69 -3.57
C LEU A 450 10.01 -14.23 -3.67
N ALA A 451 9.88 -14.79 -4.87
CA ALA A 451 9.88 -16.22 -5.10
C ALA A 451 11.22 -16.89 -4.71
N ARG A 452 12.35 -16.18 -4.85
CA ARG A 452 13.67 -16.68 -4.44
C ARG A 452 13.90 -16.60 -2.94
N ILE A 453 13.42 -15.55 -2.27
CA ILE A 453 13.67 -15.29 -0.84
C ILE A 453 12.53 -15.78 0.07
N SER A 454 11.64 -16.66 -0.41
CA SER A 454 10.56 -17.17 0.43
C SER A 454 10.10 -18.56 0.00
N ILE A 455 9.63 -19.34 0.97
CA ILE A 455 9.13 -20.69 0.72
C ILE A 455 7.70 -20.59 0.17
N PRO A 456 7.40 -21.19 -1.00
CA PRO A 456 6.04 -21.21 -1.50
C PRO A 456 5.15 -22.05 -0.58
N PRO A 457 3.86 -21.69 -0.43
CA PRO A 457 2.89 -22.56 0.23
C PRO A 457 2.95 -23.95 -0.36
N ALA A 458 2.76 -24.96 0.49
CA ALA A 458 2.50 -26.32 0.02
C ALA A 458 1.33 -26.25 -0.97
N ARG A 459 1.57 -26.76 -2.18
CA ARG A 459 0.70 -26.63 -3.36
C ARG A 459 -0.72 -27.09 -2.97
N GLN A 460 -1.71 -26.20 -3.00
CA GLN A 460 -3.10 -26.62 -3.19
C GLN A 460 -3.19 -27.05 -4.66
N GLU A 461 -2.83 -28.31 -4.96
CA GLU A 461 -3.13 -28.87 -6.27
C GLU A 461 -4.63 -28.78 -6.48
N ASN A 462 -5.01 -27.88 -7.40
CA ASN A 462 -6.28 -27.76 -8.10
C ASN A 462 -7.46 -28.48 -7.42
N ALA A 463 -8.32 -27.68 -6.77
CA ALA A 463 -9.75 -27.96 -6.80
C ALA A 463 -10.22 -27.79 -8.27
N GLY A 464 -9.95 -28.81 -9.09
CA GLY A 464 -10.51 -29.01 -10.42
C GLY A 464 -11.58 -30.07 -10.37
#